data_AF-A0A1S3CSG3-F1
#
_entry.id   AF-A0A1S3CSG3-F1
#
_cell.length_a   1.000
_cell.length_b   1.000
_cell.length_c   1.000
_cell.angle_alpha   90.00
_cell.angle_beta   90.00
_cell.angle_gamma   90.00
#
_symmetry.space_group_name_H-M   'P 1'
#
loop_
_entity.id
_entity.type
_entity.pdbx_description
1 polymer ?
#
loop_
_entity_poly.entity_id
_entity_poly.type
_entity_poly.pdbx_seq_one_letter_code
_entity_poly.pdbx_strand_id
1 'polypeptide(L)'
;MGTKTLLLQPFSPIVVAADENERIRVWNYEEPALLNSFDNHDFPDKGISKLCLVNELDDSLLLAASCDGNIRIWKDYTLKGKQKLVTAFSAIQGHKPGVRSIKCCCGLATTVWISVCFW
;
A
#
# COMPACT_ATOMS: atom_id res chain seq x y z
N MET A 1 1.55 -12.73 14.49
CA MET A 1 2.46 -11.82 13.76
C MET A 1 2.67 -12.40 12.37
N GLY A 2 1.64 -12.29 11.54
CA GLY A 2 1.64 -12.86 10.19
C GLY A 2 1.55 -11.74 9.16
N THR A 3 2.42 -11.77 8.16
CA THR A 3 2.30 -10.93 6.97
C THR A 3 0.93 -11.15 6.33
N LYS A 4 0.13 -10.08 6.16
CA LYS A 4 -1.21 -10.17 5.56
C LYS A 4 -1.17 -10.11 4.05
N THR A 5 -0.26 -9.31 3.51
CA THR A 5 -0.15 -9.11 2.08
C THR A 5 1.30 -8.84 1.69
N LEU A 6 1.64 -9.24 0.48
CA LEU A 6 2.96 -9.12 -0.12
C LEU A 6 2.80 -8.64 -1.56
N LEU A 7 3.76 -7.86 -2.02
CA LEU A 7 3.79 -7.23 -3.33
C LEU A 7 5.23 -7.32 -3.85
N LEU A 8 5.40 -7.85 -5.05
CA LEU A 8 6.68 -7.92 -5.74
C LEU A 8 6.74 -6.82 -6.78
N GLN A 9 7.86 -6.11 -6.86
CA GLN A 9 8.11 -5.20 -7.97
C GLN A 9 8.52 -6.00 -9.22
N PRO A 10 7.94 -5.71 -10.41
CA PRO A 10 8.26 -6.47 -11.62
C PRO A 10 9.64 -6.14 -12.21
N PHE A 11 10.13 -4.90 -12.01
CA PHE A 11 11.36 -4.40 -12.64
C PHE A 11 12.52 -4.19 -11.66
N SER A 12 12.34 -4.52 -10.38
CA SER A 12 13.36 -4.34 -9.35
C SER A 12 13.27 -5.46 -8.32
N PRO A 13 14.38 -5.88 -7.71
CA PRO A 13 14.42 -7.01 -6.77
C PRO A 13 13.87 -6.66 -5.39
N ILE A 14 12.68 -6.06 -5.35
CA ILE A 14 12.09 -5.46 -4.16
C ILE A 14 10.78 -6.17 -3.82
N VAL A 15 10.67 -6.56 -2.55
CA VAL A 15 9.44 -7.07 -1.95
C VAL A 15 8.91 -6.05 -0.96
N VAL A 16 7.63 -5.73 -1.07
CA VAL A 16 6.92 -4.97 -0.06
C VAL A 16 5.97 -5.91 0.67
N ALA A 17 6.06 -5.95 1.99
CA ALA A 17 5.22 -6.76 2.85
C ALA A 17 4.52 -5.87 3.87
N ALA A 18 3.25 -6.17 4.15
CA ALA A 18 2.48 -5.50 5.19
C ALA A 18 2.07 -6.49 6.28
N ASP A 19 2.26 -6.07 7.53
CA ASP A 19 1.85 -6.81 8.72
C ASP A 19 0.39 -6.51 9.11
N GLU A 20 -0.13 -7.29 10.04
CA GLU A 20 -1.40 -7.08 10.74
C GLU A 20 -1.51 -5.69 11.38
N ASN A 21 -0.36 -5.15 11.81
CA ASN A 21 -0.28 -3.87 12.50
C ASN A 21 -0.10 -2.67 11.57
N GLU A 22 -0.37 -2.83 10.27
CA GLU A 22 -0.16 -1.79 9.24
C GLU A 22 1.29 -1.36 9.05
N ARG A 23 2.21 -2.19 9.53
CA ARG A 23 3.63 -1.95 9.33
C ARG A 23 4.04 -2.44 7.95
N ILE A 24 4.51 -1.53 7.12
CA ILE A 24 5.03 -1.80 5.80
C ILE A 24 6.54 -2.03 5.94
N ARG A 25 7.03 -3.11 5.33
CA ARG A 25 8.44 -3.46 5.26
C ARG A 25 8.84 -3.68 3.80
N VAL A 26 9.95 -3.08 3.43
CA VAL A 26 10.49 -3.12 2.07
C VAL A 26 11.84 -3.81 2.13
N TRP A 27 11.96 -4.90 1.39
CA TRP A 27 13.12 -5.78 1.39
C TRP A 27 13.69 -5.87 -0.02
N ASN A 28 15.01 -5.90 -0.12
CA ASN A 28 15.66 -6.42 -1.31
C ASN A 28 15.87 -7.93 -1.11
N TYR A 29 15.50 -8.74 -2.10
CA TYR A 29 15.67 -10.21 -2.03
C TYR A 29 16.94 -10.72 -2.71
N GLU A 30 17.58 -9.91 -3.57
CA GLU A 30 18.90 -10.21 -4.13
C GLU A 30 20.00 -9.88 -3.12
N GLU A 31 19.90 -8.70 -2.51
CA GLU A 31 20.69 -8.34 -1.34
C GLU A 31 19.75 -8.43 -0.14
N PRO A 32 19.77 -9.51 0.68
CA PRO A 32 18.79 -9.79 1.73
C PRO A 32 18.86 -8.75 2.86
N ALA A 33 18.38 -7.56 2.57
CA ALA A 33 18.54 -6.34 3.33
C ALA A 33 17.20 -5.64 3.43
N LEU A 34 16.88 -5.18 4.64
CA LEU A 34 15.72 -4.34 4.88
C LEU A 34 16.04 -2.92 4.39
N LEU A 35 15.44 -2.54 3.26
CA LEU A 35 15.59 -1.21 2.67
C LEU A 35 14.86 -0.16 3.51
N ASN A 36 13.60 -0.45 3.87
CA ASN A 36 12.80 0.47 4.65
C ASN A 36 11.76 -0.25 5.52
N SER A 37 11.34 0.40 6.59
CA SER A 37 10.18 -0.01 7.38
C SER A 37 9.52 1.20 8.00
N PHE A 38 8.20 1.28 7.84
CA PHE A 38 7.39 2.37 8.37
C PHE A 38 5.96 1.91 8.65
N ASP A 39 5.27 2.64 9.50
CA ASP A 39 3.87 2.40 9.82
C ASP A 39 2.99 3.24 8.87
N ASN A 40 1.95 2.63 8.31
CA ASN A 40 1.02 3.31 7.41
C ASN A 40 0.19 4.36 8.16
N HIS A 41 -0.20 4.05 9.41
CA HIS A 41 -0.83 4.98 10.35
C HIS A 41 -0.84 4.43 11.79
N ASP A 42 -1.15 5.29 12.75
CA ASP A 42 -1.22 4.96 14.18
C ASP A 42 -2.64 4.76 14.73
N PHE A 43 -3.67 4.74 13.87
CA PHE A 43 -5.05 4.45 14.31
C PHE A 43 -5.23 3.02 14.87
N PRO A 44 -6.21 2.82 15.77
CA PRO A 44 -6.49 1.52 16.40
C PRO A 44 -7.05 0.49 15.41
N ASP A 45 -7.80 0.93 14.40
CA ASP A 45 -8.33 0.06 13.34
C ASP A 45 -7.23 -0.28 12.35
N LYS A 46 -6.51 -1.37 12.63
CA LYS A 46 -5.38 -1.83 11.84
C LYS A 46 -5.74 -2.99 10.93
N GLY A 47 -5.26 -2.91 9.70
CA GLY A 47 -5.18 -4.04 8.78
C GLY A 47 -5.05 -3.57 7.36
N ILE A 48 -3.93 -3.85 6.72
CA ILE A 48 -3.78 -3.60 5.29
C ILE A 48 -4.51 -4.70 4.53
N SER A 49 -5.53 -4.30 3.78
CA SER A 49 -6.33 -5.19 2.93
C SER A 49 -5.61 -5.53 1.62
N LYS A 50 -4.89 -4.56 1.04
CA LYS A 50 -4.18 -4.72 -0.23
C LYS A 50 -3.04 -3.71 -0.40
N LEU A 51 -1.97 -4.16 -1.05
CA LEU A 51 -0.88 -3.31 -1.57
C LEU A 51 -0.91 -3.33 -3.11
N CYS A 52 -0.69 -2.18 -3.74
CA CYS A 52 -0.56 -2.06 -5.19
C CYS A 52 0.52 -1.04 -5.55
N LEU A 53 1.15 -1.20 -6.71
CA LEU A 53 2.00 -0.18 -7.30
C LEU A 53 1.16 0.70 -8.23
N VAL A 54 1.50 1.98 -8.26
CA VAL A 54 0.98 2.96 -9.21
C VAL A 54 2.19 3.55 -9.92
N ASN A 55 2.06 3.79 -11.23
CA ASN A 55 3.12 4.38 -12.05
C ASN A 55 4.43 3.57 -12.05
N GLU A 56 4.35 2.27 -12.38
CA GLU A 56 5.49 1.34 -12.32
C GLU A 56 6.64 1.65 -13.29
N LEU A 57 6.42 2.50 -14.30
CA LEU A 57 7.38 2.76 -15.39
C LEU A 57 8.33 3.94 -15.11
N ASP A 58 8.03 4.79 -14.13
CA ASP A 58 8.81 6.01 -13.85
C ASP A 58 8.94 6.21 -12.33
N ASP A 59 8.06 7.01 -11.72
CA ASP A 59 7.99 7.23 -10.27
C ASP A 59 7.03 6.23 -9.62
N SER A 60 7.53 5.06 -9.21
CA SER A 60 6.71 4.04 -8.54
C SER A 60 6.15 4.54 -7.21
N LEU A 61 4.83 4.59 -7.11
CA LEU A 61 4.10 4.94 -5.89
C LEU A 61 3.51 3.68 -5.27
N LEU A 62 3.61 3.57 -3.95
CA LEU A 62 3.01 2.47 -3.20
C LEU A 62 1.63 2.87 -2.69
N LEU A 63 0.61 2.17 -3.14
CA LEU A 63 -0.74 2.30 -2.64
C LEU A 63 -0.99 1.26 -1.55
N ALA A 64 -1.37 1.72 -0.37
CA ALA A 64 -1.79 0.89 0.76
C ALA A 64 -3.27 1.13 1.08
N ALA A 65 -4.10 0.13 0.82
CA ALA A 65 -5.51 0.14 1.17
C ALA A 65 -5.73 -0.51 2.53
N SER A 66 -6.15 0.26 3.52
CA SER A 66 -6.45 -0.24 4.85
C SER A 66 -7.92 -0.65 4.99
N CYS A 67 -8.19 -1.55 5.93
CA CYS A 67 -9.52 -1.96 6.35
C CYS A 67 -10.31 -0.81 7.00
N ASP A 68 -9.65 0.29 7.37
CA ASP A 68 -10.30 1.55 7.79
C ASP A 68 -11.11 2.22 6.65
N GLY A 69 -10.97 1.72 5.42
CA GLY A 69 -11.61 2.25 4.22
C GLY A 69 -10.86 3.41 3.57
N ASN A 70 -9.68 3.75 4.09
CA ASN A 70 -8.78 4.74 3.54
C ASN A 70 -7.69 4.07 2.69
N ILE A 71 -7.36 4.77 1.62
CA ILE A 71 -6.25 4.46 0.74
C ILE A 71 -5.19 5.52 0.95
N ARG A 72 -3.95 5.10 1.18
CA ARG A 72 -2.79 5.96 1.36
C ARG A 72 -1.77 5.67 0.27
N ILE A 73 -1.24 6.72 -0.34
CA ILE A 73 -0.25 6.63 -1.42
C ILE A 73 1.08 7.18 -0.92
N TRP A 74 2.13 6.37 -1.04
CA TRP A 74 3.47 6.66 -0.56
C TRP A 74 4.45 6.81 -1.72
N LYS A 75 5.28 7.87 -1.66
CA LYS A 75 6.44 8.08 -2.53
C LYS A 75 7.72 7.77 -1.75
N ASP A 76 8.78 7.40 -2.47
CA ASP A 76 10.11 7.10 -1.93
C ASP A 76 10.09 6.00 -0.84
N TYR A 77 9.17 5.05 -0.95
CA TYR A 77 8.97 4.00 0.06
C TYR A 77 10.17 3.04 0.19
N THR A 78 11.04 2.98 -0.82
CA THR A 78 12.26 2.18 -0.82
C THR A 78 13.40 2.81 -0.01
N LEU A 79 13.38 4.14 0.17
CA LEU A 79 14.44 4.89 0.83
C LEU A 79 14.16 5.04 2.33
N LYS A 80 15.04 4.48 3.17
CA LYS A 80 14.91 4.53 4.62
C LYS A 80 14.72 5.96 5.15
N GLY A 81 13.58 6.21 5.78
CA GLY A 81 13.27 7.51 6.42
C GLY A 81 12.96 8.66 5.46
N LYS A 82 12.87 8.40 4.14
CA LYS A 82 12.49 9.39 3.14
C LYS A 82 11.08 9.18 2.58
N GLN A 83 10.35 8.18 3.07
CA GLN A 83 9.00 7.90 2.62
C GLN A 83 8.08 9.10 2.90
N LYS A 84 7.29 9.48 1.89
CA LYS A 84 6.36 10.62 1.98
C LYS A 84 4.96 10.17 1.63
N LEU A 85 4.00 10.52 2.46
CA LEU A 85 2.59 10.39 2.14
C LEU A 85 2.24 11.44 1.09
N VAL A 86 1.93 10.99 -0.14
CA VAL A 86 1.55 11.86 -1.26
C VAL A 86 0.10 12.29 -1.11
N THR A 87 -0.77 11.32 -0.88
CA THR A 87 -2.21 11.56 -0.70
C THR A 87 -2.84 10.44 0.11
N ALA A 88 -3.92 10.76 0.79
CA ALA A 88 -4.78 9.83 1.49
C ALA A 88 -6.23 10.19 1.23
N PHE A 89 -7.05 9.21 0.86
CA PHE A 89 -8.47 9.43 0.63
C PHE A 89 -9.29 8.20 1.03
N SER A 90 -10.53 8.43 1.46
CA SER A 90 -11.46 7.35 1.74
C SER A 90 -12.05 6.83 0.43
N ALA A 91 -11.85 5.54 0.14
CA ALA A 91 -12.42 4.90 -1.02
C ALA A 91 -13.88 4.45 -0.80
N ILE A 92 -14.35 4.49 0.44
CA ILE A 92 -15.68 4.03 0.84
C ILE A 92 -16.48 5.23 1.35
N GLN A 93 -17.04 6.04 0.44
CA GLN A 93 -18.07 6.99 0.83
C GLN A 93 -19.41 6.25 0.97
N GLY A 94 -19.77 5.86 2.21
CA GLY A 94 -21.19 5.66 2.55
C GLY A 94 -21.69 4.26 2.95
N HIS A 95 -20.85 3.33 3.42
CA HIS A 95 -21.36 2.08 4.01
C HIS A 95 -21.17 2.02 5.54
N LYS A 96 -22.29 1.85 6.25
CA LYS A 96 -22.36 1.67 7.72
C LYS A 96 -21.38 0.58 8.21
N PRO A 97 -20.73 0.75 9.38
CA PRO A 97 -19.77 -0.21 9.90
C PRO A 97 -20.49 -1.51 10.26
N GLY A 98 -20.19 -2.61 9.56
CA GLY A 98 -20.81 -3.90 9.86
C GLY A 98 -20.56 -5.04 8.87
N VAL A 99 -20.15 -4.74 7.63
CA VAL A 99 -19.92 -5.79 6.63
C VAL A 99 -18.42 -6.03 6.46
N ARG A 100 -17.90 -6.99 7.24
CA ARG A 100 -16.59 -7.63 7.03
C ARG A 100 -16.64 -8.52 5.78
N SER A 101 -16.62 -7.91 4.61
CA SER A 101 -16.15 -8.55 3.39
C SER A 101 -16.22 -7.49 2.30
N ILE A 102 -15.17 -6.71 2.18
CA ILE A 102 -14.83 -6.18 0.88
C ILE A 102 -13.55 -6.92 0.52
N LYS A 103 -13.72 -8.10 -0.10
CA LYS A 103 -12.83 -8.46 -1.19
C LYS A 103 -12.97 -7.31 -2.20
N CYS A 104 -12.18 -6.26 -1.99
CA CYS A 104 -11.85 -5.35 -3.06
C CYS A 104 -11.02 -6.19 -4.01
N CYS A 105 -11.70 -6.97 -4.86
CA CYS A 105 -11.22 -7.24 -6.19
C CYS A 105 -11.17 -5.88 -6.91
N CYS A 106 -10.27 -5.00 -6.48
CA CYS A 106 -9.72 -3.97 -7.35
C CYS A 106 -8.79 -4.69 -8.32
N GLY A 107 -9.39 -5.56 -9.15
CA GLY A 107 -8.87 -5.91 -10.44
C GLY A 107 -9.17 -4.73 -11.34
N LEU A 108 -8.11 -4.05 -11.77
CA LEU A 108 -8.07 -3.06 -12.85
C LEU A 108 -8.82 -1.71 -12.63
N ALA A 109 -9.92 -1.65 -11.88
CA ALA A 109 -10.77 -0.45 -11.86
C ALA A 109 -10.19 0.76 -11.09
N THR A 110 -9.41 0.54 -10.02
CA THR A 110 -8.79 1.66 -9.27
C THR A 110 -7.53 2.20 -9.93
N THR A 111 -6.83 1.38 -10.73
CA THR A 111 -5.66 1.85 -11.49
C THR A 111 -6.09 2.84 -12.58
N VAL A 112 -7.24 2.63 -13.21
CA VAL A 112 -7.76 3.54 -14.24
C VAL A 112 -8.14 4.89 -13.64
N TRP A 113 -8.82 4.95 -12.49
CA TRP A 113 -9.19 6.24 -11.89
C TRP A 113 -7.99 7.02 -11.33
N ILE A 114 -7.00 6.34 -10.75
CA ILE A 114 -5.78 7.03 -10.27
C ILE A 114 -4.91 7.49 -11.44
N SER A 115 -4.87 6.75 -12.55
CA SER A 115 -4.15 7.19 -13.76
C SER A 115 -4.81 8.40 -14.44
N VAL A 116 -6.13 8.59 -14.29
CA VAL A 116 -6.87 9.72 -14.87
C VAL A 116 -6.81 10.98 -14.00
N CYS A 117 -6.50 10.87 -12.70
CA CYS A 117 -6.32 12.05 -11.83
C CYS A 117 -4.87 12.56 -11.76
N PHE A 118 -3.90 11.80 -12.27
CA PHE A 118 -2.48 12.18 -12.30
C PHE A 118 -1.95 12.41 -13.74
N TRP A 119 -2.84 12.56 -14.73
CA TRP A 119 -2.52 13.06 -16.08
C TRP A 119 -3.62 13.98 -16.61
#